data_AF-R4LDK0-F1
#
_entry.id   AF-R4LDK0-F1
#
_cell.length_a   1.000
_cell.length_b   1.000
_cell.length_c   1.000
_cell.angle_alpha   90.00
_cell.angle_beta   90.00
_cell.angle_gamma   90.00
#
_symmetry.space_group_name_H-M   'P 1'
#
loop_
_entity.id
_entity.type
_entity.pdbx_description
1 polymer ?
#
loop_
_entity_poly.entity_id
_entity_poly.type
_entity_poly.pdbx_seq_one_letter_code
_entity_poly.pdbx_strand_id
1 'polypeptide(L)'
;MTQQQYPGRHHLNPSQQQQPQPLHPVAEPQGLPASVRGRALDRAMQVNASHARNAADRIGTRDALGEHALVLFSVDETARPFRLSVATRLDYEEHRGENLPALLQALGQHAWNQIQAAYRTGKRWDPRTPMDGLVLRSDPVTPETEYIGLAISTLDTPTAPWHDLKRSVSSADGLNLSGQGYLYLRDGTAMYFLRAAQTGSGAGQHTIVTNRAVHSIYRPRMDNELPGDPQVWQGLEKLHHVLMSA
;
A
#
# COMPACT_ATOMS: atom_id res chain seq x y z
N MET A 1 -4.35 -91.08 17.22
CA MET A 1 -5.16 -90.20 18.08
C MET A 1 -5.51 -88.96 17.28
N THR A 2 -6.81 -88.73 17.15
CA THR A 2 -7.51 -87.78 16.27
C THR A 2 -7.56 -86.39 16.89
N GLN A 3 -7.42 -85.31 16.10
CA GLN A 3 -8.07 -84.00 16.29
C GLN A 3 -7.78 -83.12 15.05
N GLN A 4 -8.69 -83.03 14.08
CA GLN A 4 -9.80 -82.06 13.92
C GLN A 4 -9.38 -80.65 13.51
N GLN A 5 -9.61 -80.34 12.22
CA GLN A 5 -9.67 -79.01 11.62
C GLN A 5 -10.94 -78.27 12.06
N TYR A 6 -10.85 -76.95 12.25
CA TYR A 6 -11.87 -75.99 11.81
C TYR A 6 -11.21 -74.64 11.43
N PRO A 7 -11.65 -74.00 10.32
CA PRO A 7 -11.10 -72.73 9.85
C PRO A 7 -11.81 -71.52 10.48
N GLY A 8 -11.03 -70.52 10.90
CA GLY A 8 -11.53 -69.22 11.38
C GLY A 8 -12.10 -68.37 10.24
N ARG A 9 -13.36 -67.96 10.42
CA ARG A 9 -14.13 -67.05 9.55
C ARG A 9 -13.45 -65.68 9.40
N HIS A 10 -13.36 -65.21 8.15
CA HIS A 10 -13.18 -63.79 7.84
C HIS A 10 -14.46 -63.03 8.22
N HIS A 11 -14.41 -62.24 9.29
CA HIS A 11 -15.41 -61.20 9.54
C HIS A 11 -15.06 -59.96 8.72
N LEU A 12 -15.79 -59.76 7.62
CA LEU A 12 -15.93 -58.46 6.96
C LEU A 12 -16.54 -57.49 7.96
N ASN A 13 -15.87 -56.38 8.21
CA ASN A 13 -16.33 -55.30 9.08
C ASN A 13 -17.12 -54.28 8.22
N PRO A 14 -18.45 -54.18 8.32
CA PRO A 14 -19.22 -53.26 7.50
C PRO A 14 -19.62 -52.06 8.36
N SER A 15 -18.72 -51.09 8.55
CA SER A 15 -19.03 -49.75 9.11
C SER A 15 -17.79 -48.85 9.09
N GLN A 16 -17.20 -48.59 7.93
CA GLN A 16 -16.49 -47.31 7.75
C GLN A 16 -17.55 -46.30 7.32
N GLN A 17 -18.13 -45.63 8.32
CA GLN A 17 -18.89 -44.40 8.10
C GLN A 17 -17.99 -43.45 7.32
N GLN A 18 -18.28 -43.28 6.04
CA GLN A 18 -17.73 -42.20 5.23
C GLN A 18 -18.12 -40.89 5.93
N GLN A 19 -17.15 -40.26 6.59
CA GLN A 19 -17.28 -38.86 6.94
C GLN A 19 -17.54 -38.11 5.62
N PRO A 20 -18.58 -37.27 5.54
CA PRO A 20 -18.79 -36.46 4.36
C PRO A 20 -17.54 -35.59 4.16
N GLN A 21 -16.85 -35.81 3.04
CA GLN A 21 -15.77 -34.92 2.63
C GLN A 21 -16.38 -33.52 2.48
N PRO A 22 -15.79 -32.47 3.09
CA PRO A 22 -16.26 -31.12 2.88
C PRO A 22 -16.17 -30.79 1.39
N LEU A 23 -17.34 -30.54 0.81
CA LEU A 23 -17.53 -30.04 -0.54
C LEU A 23 -16.78 -28.71 -0.67
N HIS A 24 -15.73 -28.72 -1.50
CA HIS A 24 -14.93 -27.59 -1.96
C HIS A 24 -14.13 -26.84 -0.89
N PRO A 25 -12.81 -26.64 -1.05
CA PRO A 25 -12.15 -25.55 -0.36
C PRO A 25 -12.78 -24.26 -0.86
N VAL A 26 -13.43 -23.53 0.05
CA VAL A 26 -13.71 -22.10 -0.16
C VAL A 26 -12.39 -21.49 -0.58
N ALA A 27 -12.31 -20.92 -1.78
CA ALA A 27 -11.11 -20.24 -2.24
C ALA A 27 -10.85 -19.08 -1.28
N GLU A 28 -9.95 -19.28 -0.32
CA GLU A 28 -9.47 -18.21 0.54
C GLU A 28 -8.87 -17.13 -0.36
N PRO A 29 -9.14 -15.84 -0.11
CA PRO A 29 -8.55 -14.78 -0.92
C PRO A 29 -7.03 -14.91 -0.86
N GLN A 30 -6.42 -15.26 -1.99
CA GLN A 30 -4.98 -15.39 -2.11
C GLN A 30 -4.36 -14.00 -1.89
N GLY A 31 -3.46 -13.88 -0.91
CA GLY A 31 -2.73 -12.64 -0.65
C GLY A 31 -1.90 -12.20 -1.87
N LEU A 32 -1.46 -10.94 -1.88
CA LEU A 32 -0.63 -10.42 -2.98
C LEU A 32 0.72 -11.17 -3.01
N PRO A 33 1.24 -11.54 -4.19
CA PRO A 33 2.56 -12.16 -4.26
C PRO A 33 3.66 -11.27 -3.66
N ALA A 34 4.65 -11.88 -3.03
CA ALA A 34 5.78 -11.17 -2.44
C ALA A 34 6.49 -10.23 -3.43
N SER A 35 6.58 -10.62 -4.71
CA SER A 35 7.16 -9.80 -5.78
C SER A 35 6.37 -8.52 -6.07
N VAL A 36 5.03 -8.55 -5.95
CA VAL A 36 4.18 -7.35 -6.09
C VAL A 36 4.39 -6.42 -4.92
N ARG A 37 4.39 -6.96 -3.70
CA ARG A 37 4.59 -6.19 -2.46
C ARG A 37 5.94 -5.49 -2.46
N GLY A 38 7.01 -6.22 -2.80
CA GLY A 38 8.36 -5.67 -2.94
C GLY A 38 8.43 -4.56 -3.99
N ARG A 39 7.84 -4.78 -5.18
CA ARG A 39 7.81 -3.75 -6.23
C ARG A 39 6.99 -2.51 -5.85
N ALA A 40 5.91 -2.67 -5.09
CA ALA A 40 5.13 -1.54 -4.59
C ALA A 40 5.96 -0.71 -3.59
N LEU A 41 6.69 -1.37 -2.69
CA LEU A 41 7.63 -0.71 -1.79
C LEU A 41 8.74 0.03 -2.56
N ASP A 42 9.40 -0.65 -3.50
CA ASP A 42 10.46 -0.05 -4.32
C ASP A 42 9.96 1.20 -5.06
N ARG A 43 8.74 1.13 -5.62
CA ARG A 43 8.11 2.29 -6.27
C ARG A 43 7.74 3.39 -5.28
N ALA A 44 7.25 3.06 -4.09
CA ALA A 44 6.99 4.06 -3.05
C ALA A 44 8.28 4.81 -2.66
N MET A 45 9.38 4.09 -2.47
CA MET A 45 10.69 4.66 -2.15
C MET A 45 11.23 5.52 -3.31
N GLN A 46 11.08 5.08 -4.56
CA GLN A 46 11.46 5.87 -5.74
C GLN A 46 10.65 7.15 -5.88
N VAL A 47 9.33 7.10 -5.65
CA VAL A 47 8.47 8.29 -5.63
C VAL A 47 8.89 9.22 -4.51
N ASN A 48 9.16 8.70 -3.31
CA ASN A 48 9.66 9.51 -2.21
C ASN A 48 11.00 10.19 -2.56
N ALA A 49 11.92 9.49 -3.23
CA ALA A 49 13.21 10.05 -3.68
C ALA A 49 13.01 11.17 -4.69
N SER A 50 12.17 10.94 -5.69
CA SER A 50 11.79 11.95 -6.66
C SER A 50 11.10 13.13 -5.99
N HIS A 51 10.21 12.90 -5.04
CA HIS A 51 9.48 13.93 -4.30
C HIS A 51 10.42 14.86 -3.54
N ALA A 52 11.35 14.31 -2.76
CA ALA A 52 12.31 15.08 -1.98
C ALA A 52 13.23 15.94 -2.87
N ARG A 53 13.75 15.35 -3.96
CA ARG A 53 14.55 16.10 -4.93
C ARG A 53 13.74 17.25 -5.55
N ASN A 54 12.54 16.93 -6.00
CA ASN A 54 11.65 17.89 -6.63
C ASN A 54 11.21 19.02 -5.69
N ALA A 55 11.04 18.72 -4.40
CA ALA A 55 10.71 19.73 -3.40
C ALA A 55 11.89 20.65 -3.14
N ALA A 56 13.09 20.10 -2.95
CA ALA A 56 14.33 20.87 -2.77
C ALA A 56 14.61 21.82 -3.95
N ASP A 57 14.45 21.33 -5.18
CA ASP A 57 14.67 22.12 -6.41
C ASP A 57 13.68 23.30 -6.55
N ARG A 58 12.53 23.25 -5.85
CA ARG A 58 11.44 24.23 -5.96
C ARG A 58 11.24 25.09 -4.71
N ILE A 59 12.11 24.98 -3.70
CA ILE A 59 12.07 25.82 -2.50
C ILE A 59 12.11 27.30 -2.90
N GLY A 60 11.21 28.09 -2.33
CA GLY A 60 11.13 29.54 -2.57
C GLY A 60 10.59 29.93 -3.95
N THR A 61 10.10 28.98 -4.73
CA THR A 61 9.43 29.24 -6.03
C THR A 61 7.91 29.17 -5.88
N ARG A 62 7.18 29.74 -6.85
CA ARG A 62 5.71 29.60 -6.94
C ARG A 62 5.24 28.16 -7.15
N ASP A 63 6.14 27.27 -7.56
CA ASP A 63 5.84 25.87 -7.84
C ASP A 63 6.35 24.98 -6.68
N ALA A 64 6.56 25.54 -5.49
CA ALA A 64 7.00 24.82 -4.29
C ALA A 64 6.04 23.65 -3.98
N LEU A 65 6.61 22.48 -3.70
CA LEU A 65 5.85 21.27 -3.40
C LEU A 65 5.54 21.17 -1.90
N GLY A 66 4.38 20.61 -1.60
CA GLY A 66 3.94 20.31 -0.25
C GLY A 66 4.70 19.16 0.40
N GLU A 67 4.38 18.92 1.66
CA GLU A 67 5.04 17.95 2.54
C GLU A 67 4.75 16.50 2.13
N HIS A 68 3.61 16.26 1.48
CA HIS A 68 3.05 14.94 1.28
C HIS A 68 2.74 14.65 -0.19
N ALA A 69 2.97 13.40 -0.59
CA ALA A 69 2.59 12.87 -1.88
C ALA A 69 1.79 11.57 -1.71
N LEU A 70 0.72 11.43 -2.48
CA LEU A 70 -0.09 10.21 -2.56
C LEU A 70 0.37 9.37 -3.76
N VAL A 71 0.47 8.07 -3.53
CA VAL A 71 0.75 7.07 -4.56
C VAL A 71 -0.36 6.03 -4.52
N LEU A 72 -1.00 5.77 -5.65
CA LEU A 72 -1.92 4.66 -5.83
C LEU A 72 -1.23 3.57 -6.64
N PHE A 73 -1.40 2.32 -6.20
CA PHE A 73 -0.87 1.14 -6.87
C PHE A 73 -2.00 0.38 -7.52
N SER A 74 -1.75 -0.10 -8.73
CA SER A 74 -2.61 -1.05 -9.41
C SER A 74 -1.80 -2.16 -10.02
N VAL A 75 -2.41 -3.32 -10.20
CA VAL A 75 -1.76 -4.47 -10.83
C VAL A 75 -2.66 -5.07 -11.90
N ASP A 76 -2.06 -5.41 -13.02
CA ASP A 76 -2.63 -6.36 -13.98
C ASP A 76 -2.05 -7.75 -13.67
N GLU A 77 -2.88 -8.61 -13.09
CA GLU A 77 -2.54 -10.00 -12.75
C GLU A 77 -2.70 -10.96 -13.94
N THR A 78 -3.18 -10.48 -15.09
CA THR A 78 -3.25 -11.27 -16.33
C THR A 78 -1.90 -11.26 -17.06
N ALA A 79 -1.13 -10.17 -16.93
CA ALA A 79 0.24 -10.08 -17.45
C ALA A 79 1.22 -11.03 -16.73
N ARG A 80 2.26 -11.50 -17.43
CA ARG A 80 3.40 -12.23 -16.83
C ARG A 80 4.73 -11.62 -17.28
N PRO A 81 5.59 -11.14 -16.36
CA PRO A 81 5.31 -10.93 -14.93
C PRO A 81 4.15 -9.93 -14.73
N PHE A 82 3.47 -10.00 -13.57
CA PHE A 82 2.38 -9.07 -13.22
C PHE A 82 2.82 -7.62 -13.46
N ARG A 83 1.97 -6.78 -14.04
CA ARG A 83 2.33 -5.39 -14.35
C ARG A 83 1.80 -4.47 -13.26
N LEU A 84 2.71 -3.92 -12.44
CA LEU A 84 2.40 -2.87 -11.47
C LEU A 84 2.36 -1.51 -12.19
N SER A 85 1.24 -0.80 -12.07
CA SER A 85 1.05 0.58 -12.51
C SER A 85 0.96 1.51 -11.29
N VAL A 86 1.47 2.73 -11.44
CA VAL A 86 1.50 3.73 -10.38
C VAL A 86 0.77 4.99 -10.82
N ALA A 87 0.01 5.59 -9.90
CA ALA A 87 -0.55 6.92 -10.08
C ALA A 87 -0.18 7.82 -8.90
N THR A 88 0.22 9.06 -9.15
CA THR A 88 0.79 9.95 -8.14
C THR A 88 0.11 11.31 -8.09
N ARG A 89 -0.08 11.81 -6.87
CA ARG A 89 -0.45 13.19 -6.56
C ARG A 89 0.71 13.84 -5.78
N LEU A 90 1.26 14.91 -6.33
CA LEU A 90 2.22 15.78 -5.62
C LEU A 90 1.55 17.15 -5.56
N ASP A 91 1.14 17.57 -4.36
CA ASP A 91 0.48 18.87 -4.18
C ASP A 91 1.51 20.00 -4.11
N TYR A 92 1.08 21.20 -4.49
CA TYR A 92 1.84 22.42 -4.25
C TYR A 92 1.62 22.89 -2.80
N GLU A 93 2.61 23.58 -2.23
CA GLU A 93 2.60 24.07 -0.85
C GLU A 93 1.35 24.93 -0.54
N GLU A 94 0.86 25.67 -1.53
CA GLU A 94 -0.28 26.57 -1.39
C GLU A 94 -1.62 25.85 -1.12
N HIS A 95 -1.72 24.55 -1.39
CA HIS A 95 -2.99 23.81 -1.55
C HIS A 95 -3.39 22.91 -0.36
N ARG A 96 -2.97 23.26 0.86
CA ARG A 96 -3.29 22.63 2.17
C ARG A 96 -2.48 21.38 2.52
N GLY A 97 -2.05 21.37 3.78
CA GLY A 97 -2.05 20.17 4.62
C GLY A 97 -0.76 19.90 5.40
N GLU A 98 -0.35 20.79 6.31
CA GLU A 98 0.78 20.53 7.24
C GLU A 98 0.58 19.24 8.08
N ASN A 99 -0.67 18.77 8.19
CA ASN A 99 -1.04 17.62 9.00
C ASN A 99 -1.54 16.46 8.13
N LEU A 100 -0.72 15.41 8.03
CA LEU A 100 -0.98 14.21 7.24
C LEU A 100 -2.31 13.50 7.58
N PRO A 101 -2.64 13.22 8.86
CA PRO A 101 -3.96 12.70 9.24
C PRO A 101 -5.15 13.48 8.66
N ALA A 102 -5.11 14.82 8.71
CA ALA A 102 -6.17 15.66 8.18
C ALA A 102 -6.25 15.61 6.65
N LEU A 103 -5.09 15.55 5.97
CA LEU A 103 -5.03 15.35 4.52
C LEU A 103 -5.68 14.02 4.11
N LEU A 104 -5.34 12.92 4.79
CA LEU A 104 -5.91 11.60 4.52
C LEU A 104 -7.43 11.59 4.70
N GLN A 105 -7.94 12.24 5.75
CA GLN A 105 -9.37 12.41 5.96
C GLN A 105 -10.02 13.20 4.83
N ALA A 106 -9.42 14.32 4.40
CA ALA A 106 -9.94 15.15 3.32
C ALA A 106 -9.97 14.40 1.98
N LEU A 107 -8.92 13.65 1.66
CA LEU A 107 -8.86 12.80 0.46
C LEU A 107 -9.95 11.71 0.50
N GLY A 108 -10.15 11.07 1.67
CA GLY A 108 -11.19 10.07 1.85
C GLY A 108 -12.59 10.64 1.67
N GLN A 109 -12.87 11.81 2.23
CA GLN A 109 -14.15 12.49 2.08
C GLN A 109 -14.41 12.91 0.62
N HIS A 110 -13.39 13.44 -0.06
CA HIS A 110 -13.49 13.80 -1.46
C HIS A 110 -13.76 12.57 -2.32
N ALA A 111 -12.98 11.50 -2.16
CA ALA A 111 -13.19 10.24 -2.88
C ALA A 111 -14.60 9.69 -2.68
N TRP A 112 -15.07 9.63 -1.43
CA TRP A 112 -16.43 9.20 -1.12
C TRP A 112 -17.48 10.01 -1.87
N ASN A 113 -17.36 11.35 -1.88
CA ASN A 113 -18.30 12.21 -2.57
C ASN A 113 -18.31 11.96 -4.09
N GLN A 114 -17.14 11.78 -4.69
CA GLN A 114 -17.00 11.48 -6.13
C GLN A 114 -17.63 10.14 -6.49
N ILE A 115 -17.38 9.11 -5.67
CA ILE A 115 -17.98 7.78 -5.81
C ILE A 115 -19.51 7.87 -5.77
N GLN A 116 -20.06 8.55 -4.75
CA GLN A 116 -21.51 8.74 -4.62
C GLN A 116 -22.11 9.53 -5.79
N ALA A 117 -21.42 10.55 -6.28
CA ALA A 117 -21.88 11.31 -7.45
C ALA A 117 -21.90 10.46 -8.71
N ALA A 118 -20.85 9.66 -8.96
CA ALA A 118 -20.78 8.76 -10.11
C ALA A 118 -21.90 7.70 -10.07
N TYR A 119 -22.13 7.08 -8.90
CA TYR A 119 -23.21 6.10 -8.72
C TYR A 119 -24.58 6.67 -9.09
N ARG A 120 -24.90 7.91 -8.69
CA ARG A 120 -26.18 8.56 -9.04
C ARG A 120 -26.38 8.75 -10.55
N THR A 121 -25.30 8.77 -11.31
CA THR A 121 -25.31 8.90 -12.78
C THR A 121 -25.14 7.57 -13.50
N GLY A 122 -25.14 6.44 -12.78
CA GLY A 122 -24.89 5.11 -13.35
C GLY A 122 -23.47 4.91 -13.86
N LYS A 123 -22.51 5.71 -13.38
CA LYS A 123 -21.10 5.66 -13.75
C LYS A 123 -20.25 5.14 -12.60
N ARG A 124 -19.05 4.69 -12.93
CA ARG A 124 -17.99 4.38 -11.97
C ARG A 124 -16.98 5.54 -11.95
N TRP A 125 -16.49 5.90 -10.77
CA TRP A 125 -15.42 6.87 -10.63
C TRP A 125 -14.10 6.14 -10.44
N ASP A 126 -13.04 6.55 -11.12
CA ASP A 126 -11.72 5.92 -10.99
C ASP A 126 -10.76 6.89 -10.30
N PRO A 127 -10.24 6.58 -9.09
CA PRO A 127 -9.34 7.48 -8.38
C PRO A 127 -7.98 7.66 -9.08
N ARG A 128 -7.67 6.83 -10.09
CA ARG A 128 -6.39 6.80 -10.81
C ARG A 128 -6.39 7.69 -12.05
N THR A 129 -7.52 8.29 -12.41
CA THR A 129 -7.58 9.22 -13.55
C THR A 129 -6.97 10.57 -13.15
N PRO A 130 -6.07 11.13 -13.98
CA PRO A 130 -5.59 12.49 -13.78
C PRO A 130 -6.74 13.51 -13.82
N MET A 131 -6.65 14.55 -12.99
CA MET A 131 -7.59 15.69 -12.89
C MET A 131 -8.99 15.38 -12.33
N ASP A 132 -9.62 14.30 -12.79
CA ASP A 132 -10.97 13.92 -12.36
C ASP A 132 -10.96 12.94 -11.18
N GLY A 133 -9.82 12.27 -10.93
CA GLY A 133 -9.57 11.33 -9.84
C GLY A 133 -8.89 11.98 -8.61
N LEU A 134 -8.08 11.20 -7.88
CA LEU A 134 -7.26 11.73 -6.78
C LEU A 134 -5.87 12.19 -7.20
N VAL A 135 -5.42 11.80 -8.39
CA VAL A 135 -4.03 11.89 -8.82
C VAL A 135 -3.81 12.95 -9.89
N LEU A 136 -2.56 13.40 -10.02
CA LEU A 136 -2.16 14.36 -11.06
C LEU A 136 -1.44 13.69 -12.23
N ARG A 137 -0.84 12.52 -11.99
CA ARG A 137 -0.16 11.71 -13.00
C ARG A 137 -0.53 10.25 -12.80
N SER A 138 -0.61 9.49 -13.88
CA SER A 138 -0.95 8.07 -13.85
C SER A 138 -0.22 7.35 -14.98
N ASP A 139 0.34 6.19 -14.66
CA ASP A 139 0.76 5.24 -15.68
C ASP A 139 -0.47 4.78 -16.50
N PRO A 140 -0.28 4.34 -17.75
CA PRO A 140 -1.37 3.73 -18.51
C PRO A 140 -1.96 2.53 -17.75
N VAL A 141 -3.29 2.51 -17.62
CA VAL A 141 -4.06 1.41 -17.03
C VAL A 141 -4.92 0.74 -18.10
N THR A 142 -5.08 -0.56 -18.01
CA THR A 142 -6.03 -1.35 -18.82
C THR A 142 -7.27 -1.68 -18.01
N PRO A 143 -8.37 -2.16 -18.63
CA PRO A 143 -9.55 -2.63 -17.89
C PRO A 143 -9.25 -3.74 -16.87
N GLU A 144 -8.19 -4.52 -17.09
CA GLU A 144 -7.74 -5.62 -16.23
C GLU A 144 -6.85 -5.14 -15.08
N THR A 145 -6.46 -3.86 -15.08
CA THR A 145 -5.60 -3.26 -14.07
C THR A 145 -6.46 -2.93 -12.84
N GLU A 146 -6.24 -3.63 -11.73
CA GLU A 146 -7.00 -3.47 -10.48
C GLU A 146 -6.22 -2.64 -9.47
N TYR A 147 -6.90 -1.75 -8.75
CA TYR A 147 -6.31 -1.07 -7.61
C TYR A 147 -5.97 -2.07 -6.49
N ILE A 148 -4.78 -1.94 -5.91
CA ILE A 148 -4.29 -2.86 -4.86
C ILE A 148 -3.85 -2.18 -3.58
N GLY A 149 -3.80 -0.85 -3.53
CA GLY A 149 -3.25 -0.17 -2.36
C GLY A 149 -2.72 1.20 -2.64
N LEU A 150 -2.26 1.86 -1.58
CA LEU A 150 -1.75 3.21 -1.64
C LEU A 150 -0.50 3.35 -0.78
N ALA A 151 0.32 4.36 -1.09
CA ALA A 151 1.37 4.83 -0.20
C ALA A 151 1.30 6.35 -0.03
N ILE A 152 1.81 6.80 1.10
CA ILE A 152 2.16 8.19 1.34
C ILE A 152 3.68 8.31 1.38
N SER A 153 4.19 9.26 0.61
CA SER A 153 5.54 9.78 0.78
C SER A 153 5.43 11.09 1.54
N THR A 154 6.14 11.23 2.66
CA THR A 154 6.26 12.51 3.37
C THR A 154 7.71 12.96 3.45
N LEU A 155 7.89 14.28 3.35
CA LEU A 155 9.17 14.97 3.58
C LEU A 155 9.39 15.29 5.06
N ASP A 156 8.36 15.14 5.89
CA ASP A 156 8.54 15.14 7.33
C ASP A 156 9.47 14.00 7.72
N THR A 157 10.30 14.26 8.72
CA THR A 157 11.14 13.26 9.35
C THR A 157 10.59 12.92 10.73
N PRO A 158 10.99 11.79 11.35
CA PRO A 158 10.63 11.51 12.74
C PRO A 158 11.03 12.61 13.73
N THR A 159 12.00 13.46 13.36
CA THR A 159 12.58 14.50 14.22
C THR A 159 12.08 15.90 13.94
N ALA A 160 11.56 16.19 12.74
CA ALA A 160 11.14 17.54 12.35
C ALA A 160 10.20 17.54 11.13
N PRO A 161 9.21 18.47 11.09
CA PRO A 161 8.36 18.67 9.93
C PRO A 161 9.11 19.35 8.78
N TRP A 162 8.67 19.12 7.55
CA TRP A 162 9.29 19.68 6.35
C TRP A 162 9.25 21.21 6.32
N HIS A 163 8.20 21.83 6.86
CA HIS A 163 8.12 23.28 7.02
C HIS A 163 9.34 23.87 7.76
N ASP A 164 9.82 23.18 8.79
CA ASP A 164 10.99 23.61 9.55
C ASP A 164 12.29 23.28 8.82
N LEU A 165 12.37 22.06 8.26
CA LEU A 165 13.56 21.58 7.56
C LEU A 165 13.90 22.43 6.34
N LYS A 166 12.91 22.78 5.51
CA LYS A 166 13.15 23.46 4.23
C LYS A 166 13.88 24.80 4.35
N ARG A 167 13.86 25.44 5.53
CA ARG A 167 14.59 26.69 5.79
C ARG A 167 16.11 26.51 5.82
N SER A 168 16.60 25.31 6.08
CA SER A 168 18.03 24.98 6.12
C SER A 168 18.48 24.11 4.94
N VAL A 169 17.57 23.73 4.04
CA VAL A 169 17.87 22.91 2.86
C VAL A 169 18.36 23.80 1.72
N SER A 170 19.56 23.53 1.20
CA SER A 170 19.98 24.14 -0.06
C SER A 170 19.42 23.33 -1.23
N SER A 171 19.23 23.96 -2.40
CA SER A 171 18.81 23.26 -3.61
C SER A 171 19.80 22.16 -4.05
N ALA A 172 21.08 22.27 -3.67
CA ALA A 172 22.08 21.24 -3.90
C ALA A 172 21.87 19.97 -3.03
N ASP A 173 21.02 20.05 -1.99
CA ASP A 173 20.75 18.97 -1.04
C ASP A 173 19.56 18.08 -1.41
N GLY A 174 18.95 18.26 -2.59
CA GLY A 174 17.75 17.49 -2.97
C GLY A 174 17.93 15.97 -2.97
N LEU A 175 19.15 15.46 -3.20
CA LEU A 175 19.51 14.04 -3.07
C LEU A 175 19.89 13.62 -1.64
N ASN A 176 20.10 14.59 -0.75
CA ASN A 176 20.60 14.44 0.61
C ASN A 176 19.49 14.47 1.67
N LEU A 177 18.23 14.70 1.28
CA LEU A 177 17.12 14.65 2.21
C LEU A 177 16.75 13.21 2.52
N SER A 178 16.69 12.88 3.82
CA SER A 178 15.92 11.71 4.24
C SER A 178 14.44 11.93 3.96
N GLY A 179 13.70 10.86 3.72
CA GLY A 179 12.25 10.91 3.62
C GLY A 179 11.66 9.69 4.28
N GLN A 180 10.39 9.73 4.64
CA GLN A 180 9.70 8.55 5.13
C GLN A 180 8.42 8.31 4.36
N GLY A 181 7.85 7.13 4.53
CA GLY A 181 6.57 6.83 3.94
C GLY A 181 5.91 5.61 4.52
N TYR A 182 4.65 5.49 4.14
CA TYR A 182 3.72 4.50 4.61
C TYR A 182 3.13 3.80 3.39
N LEU A 183 3.08 2.48 3.39
CA LEU A 183 2.47 1.66 2.34
C LEU A 183 1.36 0.81 2.96
N TYR A 184 0.20 0.75 2.31
CA TYR A 184 -0.92 -0.08 2.72
C TYR A 184 -1.56 -0.75 1.49
N LEU A 185 -1.65 -2.08 1.48
CA LEU A 185 -2.16 -2.88 0.36
C LEU A 185 -3.40 -3.69 0.72
N ARG A 186 -4.12 -4.17 -0.30
CA ARG A 186 -5.42 -4.87 -0.21
C ARG A 186 -5.37 -6.20 0.54
N ASP A 187 -4.20 -6.83 0.61
CA ASP A 187 -3.98 -8.03 1.42
C ASP A 187 -3.67 -7.70 2.88
N GLY A 188 -3.82 -6.43 3.28
CA GLY A 188 -3.48 -5.84 4.57
C GLY A 188 -2.00 -5.80 4.89
N THR A 189 -1.14 -5.95 3.87
CA THR A 189 0.27 -5.58 3.97
C THR A 189 0.40 -4.11 4.33
N ALA A 190 1.11 -3.83 5.42
CA ALA A 190 1.47 -2.49 5.84
C ALA A 190 2.98 -2.40 6.07
N MET A 191 3.61 -1.37 5.50
CA MET A 191 5.04 -1.14 5.60
C MET A 191 5.34 0.33 5.88
N TYR A 192 6.18 0.59 6.87
CA TYR A 192 6.82 1.88 7.09
C TYR A 192 8.22 1.84 6.51
N PHE A 193 8.65 2.92 5.87
CA PHE A 193 10.04 3.07 5.47
C PHE A 193 10.59 4.44 5.86
N LEU A 194 11.85 4.46 6.29
CA LEU A 194 12.68 5.65 6.43
C LEU A 194 13.82 5.54 5.41
N ARG A 195 13.74 6.37 4.37
CA ARG A 195 14.75 6.47 3.34
C ARG A 195 15.90 7.33 3.86
N ALA A 196 17.07 6.72 4.07
CA ALA A 196 18.32 7.45 4.28
C ALA A 196 18.61 8.48 3.17
N ALA A 197 19.36 9.52 3.55
CA ALA A 197 20.05 10.40 2.62
C ALA A 197 21.04 9.59 1.75
N GLN A 198 21.32 10.06 0.52
CA GLN A 198 22.33 9.39 -0.32
C GLN A 198 23.77 9.72 0.10
N THR A 199 23.99 10.82 0.82
CA THR A 199 25.31 11.22 1.35
C THR A 199 25.20 11.72 2.80
N GLY A 200 26.32 11.88 3.52
CA GLY A 200 26.35 12.34 4.91
C GLY A 200 26.38 11.21 5.97
N SER A 201 26.26 11.57 7.25
CA SER A 201 26.47 10.68 8.41
C SER A 201 25.40 9.60 8.65
N GLY A 202 24.51 9.38 7.68
CA GLY A 202 23.49 8.31 7.66
C GLY A 202 23.29 7.72 6.26
N ALA A 203 24.29 7.85 5.38
CA ALA A 203 24.19 7.45 4.00
C ALA A 203 23.99 5.93 3.82
N GLY A 204 23.06 5.56 2.94
CA GLY A 204 22.98 4.21 2.37
C GLY A 204 22.21 3.14 3.17
N GLN A 205 21.62 3.46 4.32
CA GLN A 205 20.82 2.49 5.09
C GLN A 205 19.35 2.92 5.22
N HIS A 206 18.49 2.34 4.41
CA HIS A 206 17.04 2.48 4.57
C HIS A 206 16.56 1.62 5.74
N THR A 207 15.67 2.16 6.57
CA THR A 207 14.94 1.37 7.56
C THR A 207 13.59 0.99 6.97
N ILE A 208 13.23 -0.29 6.98
CA ILE A 208 11.92 -0.78 6.56
C ILE A 208 11.36 -1.62 7.70
N VAL A 209 10.14 -1.30 8.14
CA VAL A 209 9.43 -2.04 9.18
C VAL A 209 8.10 -2.48 8.61
N THR A 210 7.79 -3.78 8.72
CA THR A 210 6.60 -4.37 8.13
C THR A 210 5.74 -5.07 9.15
N ASN A 211 4.43 -5.12 8.92
CA ASN A 211 3.55 -5.97 9.72
C ASN A 211 3.71 -7.46 9.35
N ARG A 212 3.09 -8.35 10.14
CA ARG A 212 3.18 -9.80 9.94
C ARG A 212 2.58 -10.27 8.61
N ALA A 213 1.70 -9.51 7.99
CA ALA A 213 1.12 -9.85 6.68
C ALA A 213 2.19 -10.01 5.59
N VAL A 214 3.30 -9.29 5.69
CA VAL A 214 4.42 -9.43 4.75
C VAL A 214 5.03 -10.83 4.78
N HIS A 215 5.01 -11.48 5.94
CA HIS A 215 5.59 -12.82 6.15
C HIS A 215 4.58 -13.96 6.05
N SER A 216 3.27 -13.67 6.02
CA SER A 216 2.22 -14.68 5.97
C SER A 216 1.27 -14.42 4.79
N ILE A 217 1.12 -15.41 3.91
CA ILE A 217 0.03 -15.44 2.90
C ILE A 217 -1.34 -15.69 3.55
N TYR A 218 -1.36 -16.03 4.85
CA TYR A 218 -2.56 -16.32 5.64
C TYR A 218 -2.75 -15.21 6.70
N ARG A 219 -3.54 -14.19 6.35
CA ARG A 219 -4.08 -13.08 7.17
C ARG A 219 -3.09 -12.13 7.89
N PRO A 220 -3.23 -10.80 7.71
CA PRO A 220 -2.67 -9.78 8.57
C PRO A 220 -3.31 -9.77 9.95
N ARG A 221 -2.50 -9.62 11.00
CA ARG A 221 -2.92 -9.00 12.25
C ARG A 221 -1.96 -7.82 12.50
N MET A 222 -2.49 -6.63 12.75
CA MET A 222 -1.75 -5.39 13.08
C MET A 222 -1.15 -5.44 14.50
N ASP A 223 -0.67 -6.61 14.95
CA ASP A 223 -0.27 -6.81 16.35
C ASP A 223 1.20 -6.40 16.61
N ASN A 224 1.90 -5.86 15.61
CA ASN A 224 3.19 -5.20 15.82
C ASN A 224 2.96 -3.69 15.70
N GLU A 225 3.42 -2.91 16.69
CA GLU A 225 3.46 -1.45 16.63
C GLU A 225 4.31 -1.02 15.42
N LEU A 226 3.66 -0.73 14.29
CA LEU A 226 4.34 -0.13 13.16
C LEU A 226 4.79 1.27 13.55
N PRO A 227 6.03 1.68 13.20
CA PRO A 227 6.47 3.04 13.44
C PRO A 227 5.55 4.08 12.78
N GLY A 228 5.60 5.29 13.30
CA GLY A 228 4.78 6.41 12.83
C GLY A 228 3.52 6.63 13.66
N ASP A 229 2.76 7.64 13.27
CA ASP A 229 1.56 8.06 13.99
C ASP A 229 0.40 7.06 13.78
N PRO A 230 -0.21 6.50 14.84
CA PRO A 230 -1.39 5.64 14.72
C PRO A 230 -2.56 6.27 13.95
N GLN A 231 -2.71 7.60 13.99
CA GLN A 231 -3.74 8.31 13.24
C GLN A 231 -3.47 8.28 11.73
N VAL A 232 -2.19 8.26 11.32
CA VAL A 232 -1.82 8.08 9.91
C VAL A 232 -2.21 6.69 9.45
N TRP A 233 -1.88 5.65 10.21
CA TRP A 233 -2.28 4.28 9.87
C TRP A 233 -3.79 4.11 9.76
N GLN A 234 -4.53 4.67 10.71
CA GLN A 234 -5.99 4.66 10.67
C GLN A 234 -6.53 5.43 9.45
N GLY A 235 -5.93 6.56 9.11
CA GLY A 235 -6.28 7.37 7.93
C GLY A 235 -6.02 6.63 6.62
N LEU A 236 -4.87 5.95 6.49
CA LEU A 236 -4.51 5.15 5.33
C LEU A 236 -5.49 3.99 5.13
N GLU A 237 -5.81 3.27 6.20
CA GLU A 237 -6.77 2.18 6.16
C GLU A 237 -8.15 2.69 5.73
N LYS A 238 -8.66 3.77 6.33
CA LYS A 238 -9.96 4.36 5.96
C LYS A 238 -9.98 4.82 4.50
N LEU A 239 -8.95 5.52 4.06
CA LEU A 239 -8.82 5.96 2.66
C LEU A 239 -8.80 4.75 1.73
N HIS A 240 -7.99 3.74 2.04
CA HIS A 240 -7.91 2.51 1.24
C HIS A 240 -9.28 1.84 1.09
N HIS A 241 -10.05 1.70 2.17
CA HIS A 241 -11.40 1.13 2.13
C HIS A 241 -12.34 1.93 1.24
N VAL A 242 -12.31 3.27 1.29
CA VAL A 242 -13.11 4.12 0.40
C VAL A 242 -12.70 3.89 -1.06
N LEU A 243 -11.40 3.83 -1.35
CA LEU A 243 -10.91 3.66 -2.73
C LEU A 243 -11.20 2.27 -3.31
N MET A 244 -11.24 1.23 -2.47
CA MET A 244 -11.68 -0.11 -2.90
C MET A 244 -13.16 -0.16 -3.33
N SER A 245 -13.97 0.81 -2.90
CA SER A 245 -15.39 0.92 -3.27
C SER A 245 -15.64 1.77 -4.53
N ALA A 246 -14.59 2.35 -5.12
CA ALA A 246 -14.68 3.19 -6.31
C ALA A 246 -15.03 2.40 -7.56
#